data_AF-A0A956GXV5-F1
#
_entry.id   AF-A0A956GXV5-F1
#
_cell.length_a   1.000
_cell.length_b   1.000
_cell.length_c   1.000
_cell.angle_alpha   90.00
_cell.angle_beta   90.00
_cell.angle_gamma   90.00
#
_symmetry.space_group_name_H-M   'P 1'
#
loop_
_entity.id
_entity.type
_entity.pdbx_description
1 polymer ?
#
loop_
_entity_poly.entity_id
_entity_poly.type
_entity_poly.pdbx_seq_one_letter_code
_entity_poly.pdbx_strand_id
1 'polypeptide(L)' 'MTEILPFLAVRNVDAAVASYAKAFRATEEMERVVAPDGPQVALPAIDGQRIGVATEAPDLGTPSPETVGATTVRISLTCG' A
#
# COMPACT_ATOMS: atom_id res chain seq x y z
N MET A 1 -13.23 15.99 6.39
CA MET A 1 -13.09 14.95 7.45
C MET A 1 -11.64 14.50 7.46
N THR A 2 -11.03 14.31 8.64
CA THR A 2 -9.62 13.91 8.75
C THR A 2 -9.50 12.38 8.77
N GLU A 3 -8.62 11.82 7.95
CA GLU A 3 -8.39 10.36 7.86
C GLU A 3 -6.89 10.06 8.05
N ILE A 4 -6.60 8.94 8.73
CA ILE A 4 -5.26 8.36 8.84
C ILE A 4 -5.25 7.10 7.98
N LEU A 5 -4.33 7.02 7.02
CA LEU A 5 -4.19 5.88 6.13
C LEU A 5 -2.75 5.35 6.17
N PRO A 6 -2.52 4.15 6.73
CA PRO A 6 -1.20 3.52 6.68
C PRO A 6 -0.91 3.02 5.27
N PHE A 7 0.33 3.18 4.84
CA PHE A 7 0.86 2.74 3.55
C PHE A 7 2.05 1.80 3.76
N LEU A 8 2.01 0.68 3.06
CA LEU A 8 3.09 -0.28 2.95
C LEU A 8 3.80 -0.08 1.61
N ALA A 9 5.13 0.09 1.65
CA ALA A 9 5.97 0.10 0.46
C ALA A 9 6.40 -1.34 0.14
N VAL A 10 6.17 -1.79 -1.08
CA VAL A 10 6.47 -3.17 -1.53
C VAL A 10 7.09 -3.16 -2.92
N ARG A 11 7.89 -4.18 -3.28
CA ARG A 11 8.37 -4.34 -4.67
C ARG A 11 7.27 -4.80 -5.62
N ASN A 12 6.33 -5.59 -5.11
CA ASN A 12 5.27 -6.20 -5.89
C ASN A 12 3.91 -6.00 -5.19
N VAL A 13 3.14 -5.03 -5.68
CA VAL A 13 1.81 -4.69 -5.15
C VAL A 13 0.83 -5.83 -5.34
N ASP A 14 0.85 -6.52 -6.49
CA ASP A 14 -0.06 -7.62 -6.80
C ASP A 14 0.12 -8.78 -5.80
N ALA A 15 1.36 -9.17 -5.56
CA ALA A 15 1.68 -10.24 -4.62
C ALA A 15 1.31 -9.88 -3.17
N ALA A 16 1.52 -8.61 -2.79
CA ALA A 16 1.14 -8.12 -1.47
C ALA A 16 -0.38 -8.13 -1.29
N VAL A 17 -1.14 -7.56 -2.24
CA VAL A 17 -2.61 -7.56 -2.22
C VAL A 17 -3.16 -8.98 -2.20
N ALA A 18 -2.64 -9.89 -3.03
CA ALA A 18 -3.04 -11.30 -3.01
C ALA A 18 -2.76 -11.99 -1.67
N SER A 19 -1.65 -11.64 -1.02
CA SER A 19 -1.31 -12.13 0.32
C SER A 19 -2.31 -11.63 1.37
N TYR A 20 -2.69 -10.35 1.32
CA TYR A 20 -3.71 -9.78 2.22
C TYR A 20 -5.11 -10.36 1.96
N ALA A 21 -5.47 -10.57 0.70
CA ALA A 21 -6.72 -11.24 0.32
C ALA A 21 -6.78 -12.66 0.89
N LYS A 22 -5.68 -13.42 0.79
CA LYS A 22 -5.62 -14.79 1.30
C LYS A 22 -5.61 -14.86 2.84
N ALA A 23 -4.81 -14.02 3.49
CA ALA A 23 -4.60 -14.10 4.94
C ALA A 23 -5.70 -13.41 5.74
N PHE A 24 -6.23 -12.29 5.24
CA PHE A 24 -7.14 -11.40 5.97
C PHE A 24 -8.47 -11.17 5.24
N ARG A 25 -8.72 -11.87 4.12
CA ARG A 25 -9.93 -11.69 3.30
C ARG A 25 -10.09 -10.25 2.80
N ALA A 26 -8.97 -9.58 2.54
CA ALA A 26 -8.97 -8.23 2.04
C ALA A 26 -9.69 -8.12 0.67
N THR A 27 -10.47 -7.06 0.48
CA THR A 27 -11.21 -6.76 -0.75
C THR A 27 -10.65 -5.52 -1.43
N GLU A 28 -10.55 -5.52 -2.75
CA GLU A 28 -10.23 -4.29 -3.50
C GLU A 28 -11.52 -3.53 -3.75
N GLU A 29 -11.78 -2.49 -2.96
CA GLU A 29 -13.00 -1.67 -3.05
C GLU A 29 -12.83 -0.45 -3.97
N MET A 30 -11.60 -0.19 -4.43
CA MET A 30 -11.25 0.95 -5.28
C MET A 30 -10.37 0.53 -6.45
N GLU A 31 -10.45 1.27 -7.55
CA GLU A 31 -9.54 1.10 -8.67
C GLU A 31 -8.10 1.45 -8.26
N ARG A 32 -7.13 0.71 -8.77
CA ARG A 32 -5.72 0.96 -8.52
C ARG A 32 -5.26 2.18 -9.30
N VAL A 33 -4.36 2.95 -8.69
CA VAL A 33 -3.68 4.04 -9.39
C VAL A 33 -2.38 3.49 -9.95
N VAL A 34 -2.23 3.47 -11.28
CA VAL A 34 -1.02 3.01 -11.96
C VAL A 34 -0.39 4.19 -12.69
N ALA A 35 0.86 4.51 -12.36
CA ALA A 35 1.63 5.52 -13.04
C ALA A 35 2.09 5.02 -14.43
N PRO A 36 2.27 5.89 -15.43
CA PRO A 36 2.67 5.48 -16.80
C PRO A 36 3.99 4.70 -16.86
N ASP A 37 4.87 4.92 -15.88
CA ASP A 37 6.19 4.30 -15.72
C ASP A 37 6.17 3.01 -14.87
N GLY A 38 5.00 2.57 -14.39
CA GLY A 38 4.79 1.27 -13.74
C GLY A 38 4.49 1.27 -12.23
N PRO A 39 4.97 2.20 -11.39
CA PRO A 39 4.60 2.27 -9.98
C PRO A 39 3.08 2.30 -9.81
N GLN A 40 2.56 1.55 -8.84
CA GLN A 40 1.13 1.47 -8.59
C GLN A 40 0.80 1.58 -7.11
N VAL A 41 -0.45 1.95 -6.83
CA VAL A 41 -1.04 2.05 -5.50
C VAL A 41 -2.37 1.31 -5.50
N ALA A 42 -2.55 0.41 -4.54
CA ALA A 42 -3.80 -0.27 -4.24
C ALA A 42 -4.30 0.13 -2.84
N LEU A 43 -5.63 0.12 -2.66
CA LEU A 43 -6.30 0.40 -1.38
C LEU A 43 -7.22 -0.76 -0.98
N PRO A 44 -6.68 -1.95 -0.68
CA PRO A 44 -7.50 -3.03 -0.16
C PRO A 44 -8.12 -2.66 1.20
N ALA A 45 -9.30 -3.18 1.46
CA ALA A 45 -10.01 -3.07 2.71
C ALA A 45 -9.98 -4.40 3.48
N ILE A 46 -9.71 -4.33 4.78
CA ILE A 46 -9.83 -5.44 5.72
C ILE A 46 -10.88 -5.01 6.76
N ASP A 47 -11.99 -5.74 6.85
CA ASP A 47 -13.13 -5.39 7.71
C ASP A 47 -13.60 -3.93 7.52
N GLY A 48 -13.61 -3.44 6.28
CA GLY A 48 -13.98 -2.07 5.91
C GLY A 48 -12.94 -0.99 6.25
N GLN A 49 -11.79 -1.36 6.81
CA GLN A 49 -10.67 -0.44 7.07
C GLN A 49 -9.65 -0.52 5.93
N ARG A 50 -9.29 0.64 5.39
CA ARG A 50 -8.38 0.74 4.24
C ARG A 50 -6.93 0.73 4.69
N ILE A 51 -6.10 0.05 3.91
CA ILE A 51 -4.64 0.14 3.97
C ILE A 51 -4.12 0.45 2.56
N GLY A 52 -3.12 1.33 2.47
CA GLY A 52 -2.41 1.59 1.23
C GLY A 52 -1.31 0.56 0.99
N VAL A 53 -1.23 0.04 -0.22
CA VAL A 53 -0.11 -0.78 -0.68
C VAL A 53 0.45 -0.11 -1.92
N ALA A 54 1.69 0.35 -1.86
CA ALA A 54 2.32 1.11 -2.93
C ALA A 54 3.63 0.46 -3.37
N THR A 55 3.95 0.56 -4.65
CA THR A 55 5.29 0.24 -5.14
C THR A 55 6.32 1.07 -4.38
N GLU A 56 7.43 0.45 -3.97
CA GLU A 56 8.49 1.15 -3.28
C GLU A 56 9.09 2.29 -4.13
N ALA A 57 9.49 3.35 -3.45
CA ALA A 57 10.24 4.46 -4.03
C ALA A 57 11.36 4.85 -3.05
N PRO A 58 12.50 4.13 -3.07
CA PRO A 58 13.61 4.38 -2.16
C PRO A 58 14.13 5.82 -2.23
N ASP A 59 14.20 6.39 -3.44
CA ASP A 59 14.67 7.76 -3.68
C ASP A 59 13.75 8.83 -3.06
N LEU A 60 12.50 8.46 -2.76
CA LEU A 60 11.51 9.32 -2.09
C LEU A 60 11.37 9.00 -0.60
N GLY A 61 12.27 8.19 -0.03
CA GLY A 61 12.25 7.81 1.38
C GLY A 61 11.20 6.75 1.72
N THR A 62 10.69 6.01 0.73
CA THR A 62 9.72 4.92 0.94
C THR A 62 10.23 3.58 0.39
N PRO A 63 11.34 3.04 0.93
CA PRO A 63 11.84 1.73 0.53
C PRO A 63 10.93 0.62 1.08
N SER A 64 10.89 -0.52 0.40
CA SER A 64 10.24 -1.74 0.88
C SER A 64 11.06 -2.43 1.96
N PRO A 65 10.44 -3.34 2.73
CA PRO A 65 11.18 -4.15 3.68
C PRO A 65 12.31 -4.97 3.09
N GLU A 66 12.15 -5.42 1.85
CA GLU A 66 13.16 -6.20 1.13
C GLU A 66 14.38 -5.34 0.77
N THR A 67 14.20 -4.03 0.57
CA THR A 67 15.28 -3.09 0.25
C THR A 67 16.09 -2.70 1.47
N VAL A 68 15.47 -2.53 2.64
CA VAL A 68 16.16 -2.09 3.87
C VAL A 68 16.40 -3.19 4.91
N GLY A 69 15.87 -4.39 4.70
CA GLY A 69 15.93 -5.49 5.68
C GLY A 69 15.13 -5.22 6.97
N ALA A 70 14.10 -4.38 6.91
CA ALA A 70 13.29 -3.94 8.06
C ALA A 70 11.83 -3.68 7.65
N THR A 71 10.86 -3.72 8.56
CA THR A 71 9.46 -3.40 8.19
C THR A 71 9.27 -1.90 8.01
N THR A 72 8.89 -1.44 6.81
CA THR A 72 8.60 -0.04 6.52
C THR A 72 7.09 0.21 6.47
N VAL A 73 6.64 1.23 7.22
CA VAL A 73 5.26 1.74 7.20
C VAL A 73 5.33 3.25 7.07
N ARG A 74 4.64 3.81 6.08
CA ARG A 74 4.38 5.25 5.94
C ARG A 74 2.98 5.55 6.43
N ILE A 75 2.79 6.54 7.29
CA ILE A 75 1.45 6.98 7.71
C ILE A 75 1.13 8.28 7.00
N SER A 76 0.02 8.32 6.26
CA SER A 76 -0.48 9.53 5.62
C SER A 76 -1.66 10.10 6.41
N LEU A 77 -1.60 11.41 6.71
CA LEU A 77 -2.71 12.16 7.29
C LEU A 77 -3.29 13.08 6.22
N THR A 78 -4.57 12.91 5.88
CA THR A 78 -5.23 13.72 4.86
C THR A 78 -6.41 14.48 5.46
N CYS A 79 -6.63 15.71 4.98
CA CYS A 79 -7.81 16.51 5.29
C CYS A 79 -8.62 16.65 4.01
N GLY A 80 -9.84 16.12 4.02
CA GLY A 80 -10.85 16.34 2.96
C GLY A 80 -11.78 17.48 3.29
#